data_AF-A0A932NEJ8-F1
#
_entry.id   AF-A0A932NEJ8-F1
#
_cell.length_a   1.000
_cell.length_b   1.000
_cell.length_c   1.000
_cell.angle_alpha   90.00
_cell.angle_beta   90.00
_cell.angle_gamma   90.00
#
_symmetry.space_group_name_H-M   'P 1'
#
loop_
_entity.id
_entity.type
_entity.pdbx_description
1 polymer ?
#
loop_
_entity_poly.entity_id
_entity_poly.type
_entity_poly.pdbx_seq_one_letter_code
_entity_poly.pdbx_strand_id
1 'polypeptide(L)'
;MSYFEKSVALAPDEIEKLRKSHRAGTIMSLFILIIIVGAATFFFNMGRDFLPFRIFAPIFAIIGLGIVIVNFYQQRKDIQGGVKTIISGVIEDKKETHSTGNSSRSSDSYKFIMGDKEIEVNSSNYSKFHVKDHIEITKLPHAGTILDICLIESSTGINGKQLSNTRLDGSPLHDARSISAPSFSESSYPLDANEEQYLRRTRNKRAVRSFKWVLIPVWIFLFFKYLAVDTGFTQFLYSFSLSIPLFIVLLPLIIQALRVPRLISPYNRDIESGMKIICRTTVTDKFHGIQNRSAFYSITVNDKQYSVPEDFYNKIEAGEEITLNYAEHSKTEFSIQSTQDRTKFIAFYT
;
A
#
# COMPACT_ATOMS: atom_id res chain seq x y z
N MET A 1 12.98 17.36 -24.97
CA MET A 1 12.77 17.58 -23.53
C MET A 1 11.47 16.88 -23.17
N SER A 2 11.50 15.90 -22.27
CA SER A 2 10.31 15.09 -21.94
C SER A 2 9.37 15.74 -20.91
N TYR A 3 9.77 16.89 -20.35
CA TYR A 3 8.92 17.72 -19.52
C TYR A 3 9.11 19.22 -19.81
N PHE A 4 8.10 20.00 -19.42
CA PHE A 4 8.05 21.45 -19.47
C PHE A 4 7.68 22.00 -18.09
N GLU A 5 8.41 23.00 -17.61
CA GLU A 5 8.17 23.64 -16.32
C GLU A 5 7.87 25.12 -16.51
N LYS A 6 6.76 25.59 -15.93
CA LYS A 6 6.35 26.98 -16.00
C LYS A 6 5.86 27.47 -14.65
N SER A 7 6.33 28.63 -14.24
CA SER A 7 5.82 29.36 -13.08
C SER A 7 4.65 30.24 -13.50
N VAL A 8 3.51 30.11 -12.82
CA VAL A 8 2.27 30.86 -13.10
C VAL A 8 1.77 31.49 -11.81
N ALA A 9 1.17 32.67 -11.88
CA ALA A 9 0.51 33.28 -10.72
C ALA A 9 -0.70 32.43 -10.27
N LEU A 10 -0.91 32.30 -8.96
CA LEU A 10 -2.11 31.64 -8.44
C LEU A 10 -3.36 32.46 -8.75
N ALA A 11 -4.44 31.77 -9.09
CA ALA A 11 -5.75 32.41 -9.18
C ALA A 11 -6.23 32.84 -7.79
N PRO A 12 -7.01 33.93 -7.67
CA PRO A 12 -7.51 34.41 -6.37
C PRO A 12 -8.30 33.34 -5.61
N ASP A 13 -9.08 32.51 -6.32
CA ASP A 13 -9.87 31.42 -5.74
C ASP A 13 -8.97 30.31 -5.15
N GLU A 14 -7.84 30.02 -5.80
CA GLU A 14 -6.85 29.04 -5.32
C GLU A 14 -6.14 29.56 -4.06
N ILE A 15 -5.85 30.86 -4.00
CA ILE A 15 -5.27 31.52 -2.82
C ILE A 15 -6.23 31.42 -1.63
N GLU A 16 -7.52 31.64 -1.84
CA GLU A 16 -8.52 31.53 -0.78
C GLU A 16 -8.65 30.09 -0.26
N LYS A 17 -8.70 29.11 -1.18
CA LYS A 17 -8.73 27.69 -0.82
C LYS A 17 -7.48 27.28 -0.03
N LEU A 18 -6.31 27.76 -0.43
CA LEU A 18 -5.06 27.55 0.28
C LEU A 18 -5.08 28.18 1.66
N ARG A 19 -5.50 29.44 1.81
CA ARG A 19 -5.63 30.10 3.12
C ARG A 19 -6.55 29.31 4.06
N LYS A 20 -7.68 28.80 3.55
CA LYS A 20 -8.62 27.99 4.35
C LYS A 20 -7.97 26.68 4.82
N SER A 21 -7.30 25.96 3.92
CA SER A 21 -6.57 24.72 4.23
C SER A 21 -5.45 24.96 5.24
N HIS A 22 -4.61 25.99 5.01
CA HIS A 22 -3.52 26.37 5.90
C HIS A 22 -4.00 26.82 7.27
N ARG A 23 -5.12 27.55 7.35
CA ARG A 23 -5.73 27.93 8.63
C ARG A 23 -6.17 26.71 9.43
N ALA A 24 -6.80 25.73 8.79
CA ALA A 24 -7.16 24.47 9.45
C ALA A 24 -5.92 23.70 9.94
N GLY A 25 -4.89 23.58 9.10
CA GLY A 25 -3.62 22.94 9.49
C GLY A 25 -2.92 23.66 10.65
N THR A 26 -2.91 25.00 10.64
CA THR A 26 -2.33 25.82 11.71
C THR A 26 -3.10 25.63 13.01
N ILE A 27 -4.44 25.63 12.98
CA ILE A 27 -5.28 25.39 14.16
C ILE A 27 -5.01 24.00 14.74
N MET A 28 -4.94 22.96 13.89
CA MET A 28 -4.60 21.60 14.33
C MET A 28 -3.21 21.53 14.96
N SER A 29 -2.21 22.18 14.35
CA SER A 29 -0.85 22.20 14.89
C SER A 29 -0.78 22.93 16.25
N LEU A 30 -1.57 23.98 16.44
CA LEU A 30 -1.67 24.72 17.69
C LEU A 30 -2.38 23.88 18.77
N PHE A 31 -3.41 23.12 18.40
CA PHE A 31 -4.08 22.19 19.32
C PHE A 31 -3.13 21.07 19.79
N ILE A 32 -2.35 20.49 18.87
CA ILE A 32 -1.30 19.51 19.20
C ILE A 32 -0.25 20.14 20.13
N LEU A 33 0.16 21.39 19.86
CA LEU A 33 1.10 22.11 20.72
C LEU A 33 0.55 22.28 22.14
N ILE A 34 -0.73 22.62 22.30
CA ILE A 34 -1.39 22.72 23.62
C ILE A 34 -1.33 21.37 24.35
N ILE A 35 -1.59 20.26 23.66
CA ILE A 35 -1.50 18.91 24.26
C ILE A 35 -0.07 18.61 24.71
N ILE A 36 0.93 18.89 23.86
CA ILE A 36 2.34 18.64 24.17
C ILE A 36 2.81 19.52 25.35
N VAL A 37 2.48 20.80 25.34
CA VAL A 37 2.82 21.74 26.43
C VAL A 37 2.08 21.38 27.71
N GLY A 38 0.81 20.96 27.62
CA GLY A 38 0.02 20.48 28.74
C GLY A 38 0.60 19.22 29.36
N ALA A 39 0.97 18.23 28.55
CA ALA A 39 1.68 17.03 28.98
C ALA A 39 3.03 17.37 29.62
N ALA A 40 3.81 18.25 28.99
CA ALA A 40 5.09 18.72 29.53
C ALA A 40 4.93 19.39 30.90
N THR A 41 3.92 20.25 31.06
CA THR A 41 3.60 20.92 32.33
C THR A 41 3.13 19.93 33.40
N PHE A 42 2.31 18.95 33.01
CA PHE A 42 1.86 17.87 33.88
C PHE A 42 3.03 17.01 34.40
N PHE A 43 3.92 16.57 33.50
CA PHE A 43 5.12 15.82 33.88
C PHE A 43 6.10 16.66 34.71
N PHE A 44 6.16 17.97 34.49
CA PHE A 44 6.98 18.87 35.31
C PHE A 44 6.47 19.03 36.74
N ASN A 45 5.15 18.92 36.93
CA ASN A 45 4.49 19.02 38.23
C ASN A 45 4.34 17.68 38.97
N MET A 46 4.52 16.54 38.29
CA MET A 46 4.65 15.25 38.97
C MET A 46 5.93 15.19 39.81
N GLY A 47 5.88 14.45 40.92
CA GLY A 47 6.94 14.39 41.94
C GLY A 47 8.32 13.95 41.43
N ARG A 48 9.30 13.88 42.35
CA ARG A 48 10.73 13.61 42.04
C ARG A 48 10.99 12.29 41.30
N ASP A 49 10.03 11.37 41.29
CA ASP A 49 10.15 10.03 40.72
C ASP A 49 10.21 10.01 39.18
N PHE A 50 9.91 11.13 38.50
CA PHE A 50 9.91 11.24 37.02
C PHE A 50 11.00 12.18 36.48
N LEU A 51 12.18 12.17 37.10
CA LEU A 51 13.32 13.04 36.75
C LEU A 51 13.72 13.02 35.25
N PRO A 52 13.74 11.88 34.53
CA PRO A 52 14.02 11.88 33.09
C PRO A 52 13.00 12.69 32.28
N PHE A 53 11.70 12.52 32.55
CA PHE A 53 10.64 13.23 31.82
C PHE A 53 10.68 14.73 32.06
N ARG A 54 11.10 15.17 33.25
CA ARG A 54 11.23 16.60 33.58
C ARG A 54 12.32 17.31 32.78
N ILE A 55 13.40 16.60 32.46
CA ILE A 55 14.52 17.12 31.64
C ILE A 55 14.13 17.13 30.16
N PHE A 56 13.47 16.08 29.67
CA PHE A 56 13.12 15.96 28.24
C PHE A 56 11.85 16.74 27.83
N ALA A 57 10.90 16.94 28.74
CA ALA A 57 9.66 17.67 28.46
C ALA A 57 9.87 19.08 27.83
N PRO A 58 10.72 19.98 28.36
CA PRO A 58 10.96 21.27 27.75
C PRO A 58 11.65 21.17 26.37
N ILE A 59 12.50 20.16 26.17
CA ILE A 59 13.16 19.92 24.87
C ILE A 59 12.12 19.55 23.82
N PHE A 60 11.20 18.62 24.13
CA PHE A 60 10.11 18.27 23.22
C PHE A 60 9.16 19.43 22.94
N ALA A 61 8.89 20.29 23.92
CA ALA A 61 8.07 21.49 23.74
C ALA A 61 8.74 22.50 22.77
N ILE A 62 10.05 22.73 22.90
CA ILE A 62 10.82 23.60 22.00
C ILE A 62 10.84 23.03 20.57
N ILE A 63 11.06 21.72 20.42
CA ILE A 63 11.03 21.05 19.11
C ILE A 63 9.65 21.19 18.47
N GLY A 64 8.58 20.93 19.24
CA GLY A 64 7.21 21.10 18.77
C GLY A 64 6.91 22.53 18.32
N LEU A 65 7.35 23.54 19.09
CA LEU A 65 7.21 24.94 18.73
C LEU A 65 7.98 25.27 17.43
N GLY A 66 9.20 24.77 17.28
CA GLY A 66 10.01 24.95 16.08
C GLY A 66 9.33 24.42 14.82
N ILE A 67 8.74 23.22 14.90
CA ILE A 67 7.99 22.61 13.79
C ILE A 67 6.81 23.50 13.37
N VAL A 68 6.06 24.04 14.33
CA VAL A 68 4.92 24.94 14.05
C VAL A 68 5.39 26.22 13.37
N ILE A 69 6.48 26.83 13.84
CA ILE A 69 7.03 28.07 13.27
C ILE A 69 7.53 27.85 11.84
N VAL A 70 8.28 26.78 11.58
CA VAL A 70 8.80 26.47 10.24
C VAL A 70 7.66 26.23 9.26
N ASN A 71 6.66 25.42 9.64
CA ASN A 71 5.48 25.18 8.82
C ASN A 71 4.73 26.48 8.52
N PHE A 72 4.51 27.32 9.53
CA PHE A 72 3.84 28.62 9.35
C PHE A 72 4.61 29.54 8.39
N TYR A 73 5.94 29.57 8.50
CA TYR A 73 6.80 30.39 7.64
C TYR A 73 6.78 29.93 6.18
N GLN A 74 6.86 28.61 5.93
CA GLN A 74 6.76 28.06 4.58
C GLN A 74 5.42 28.39 3.93
N GLN A 75 4.32 28.17 4.66
CA GLN A 75 2.96 28.49 4.18
C GLN A 75 2.80 29.97 3.86
N ARG A 76 3.33 30.85 4.72
CA ARG A 76 3.28 32.30 4.49
C ARG A 76 4.07 32.70 3.25
N LYS A 77 5.25 32.10 3.02
CA LYS A 77 6.06 32.35 1.81
C LYS A 77 5.32 31.93 0.56
N ASP A 78 4.64 30.79 0.55
CA ASP A 78 3.87 30.35 -0.62
C ASP A 78 2.67 31.27 -0.90
N ILE A 79 1.95 31.72 0.15
CA ILE A 79 0.82 32.65 -0.01
C ILE A 79 1.29 34.04 -0.49
N GLN A 80 2.41 34.54 0.04
CA GLN A 80 2.96 35.84 -0.35
C GLN A 80 3.62 35.81 -1.73
N GLY A 81 4.27 34.69 -2.07
CA GLY A 81 4.88 34.48 -3.37
C GLY A 81 3.83 34.43 -4.47
N GLY A 82 2.65 33.85 -4.20
CA GLY A 82 1.53 33.87 -5.14
C GLY A 82 1.86 33.20 -6.48
N VAL A 83 2.87 32.33 -6.52
CA VAL A 83 3.33 31.60 -7.69
C VAL A 83 3.19 30.10 -7.46
N LYS A 84 2.65 29.41 -8.46
CA LYS A 84 2.61 27.96 -8.55
C LYS A 84 3.52 27.50 -9.68
N THR A 85 4.12 26.33 -9.51
CA THR A 85 4.95 25.69 -10.53
C THR A 85 4.14 24.60 -11.19
N ILE A 86 3.94 24.72 -12.49
CA ILE A 86 3.27 23.73 -13.33
C ILE A 86 4.36 22.92 -14.02
N ILE A 87 4.32 21.60 -13.83
CA ILE A 87 5.20 20.65 -14.50
C ILE A 87 4.31 19.78 -15.39
N SER A 88 4.50 19.87 -16.70
CA SER A 88 3.81 19.03 -17.68
C SER A 88 4.81 18.09 -18.34
N GLY A 89 4.45 16.82 -18.50
CA GLY A 89 5.32 15.84 -19.12
C GLY A 89 4.68 14.47 -19.22
N VAL A 90 5.35 13.57 -19.94
CA VAL A 90 4.96 12.16 -20.01
C VAL A 90 5.57 11.42 -18.82
N ILE A 91 4.77 10.60 -18.14
CA ILE A 91 5.31 9.67 -17.14
C ILE A 91 6.12 8.61 -17.88
N GLU A 92 7.44 8.69 -17.80
CA GLU A 92 8.33 7.71 -18.42
C GLU A 92 8.42 6.45 -17.57
N ASP A 93 8.40 6.63 -16.25
CA ASP A 93 8.51 5.53 -15.30
C ASP A 93 7.91 5.89 -13.93
N LYS A 94 7.69 4.87 -13.11
CA LYS A 94 7.13 4.98 -11.77
C LYS A 94 8.00 4.21 -10.79
N LYS A 95 8.31 4.87 -9.67
CA LYS A 95 9.19 4.35 -8.64
C LYS A 95 8.52 4.34 -7.27
N GLU A 96 8.54 3.18 -6.63
CA GLU A 96 8.01 3.01 -5.27
C GLU A 96 9.15 2.61 -4.31
N THR A 97 9.21 3.26 -3.16
CA THR A 97 10.23 2.99 -2.15
C THR A 97 9.56 2.65 -0.84
N HIS A 98 9.73 1.40 -0.41
CA HIS A 98 9.28 0.92 0.89
C HIS A 98 10.44 0.94 1.88
N SER A 99 10.40 1.86 2.83
CA SER A 99 11.33 1.86 3.95
C SER A 99 10.70 1.16 5.15
N THR A 100 11.15 -0.07 5.42
CA THR A 100 10.80 -0.78 6.66
C THR A 100 11.88 -0.45 7.69
N GLY A 101 11.68 0.64 8.43
CA GLY A 101 12.51 0.93 9.60
C GLY A 101 12.18 -0.01 10.76
N ASN A 102 13.11 -0.19 11.70
CA ASN A 102 12.89 -0.95 12.95
C ASN A 102 11.80 -0.33 13.86
N SER A 103 11.31 0.87 13.55
CA SER A 103 10.11 1.46 14.15
C SER A 103 8.87 1.03 13.37
N SER A 104 7.77 0.69 14.05
CA SER A 104 6.49 0.16 13.54
C SER A 104 5.75 0.96 12.44
N ARG A 105 6.38 1.96 11.83
CA ARG A 105 5.84 2.82 10.80
C ARG A 105 6.64 2.62 9.52
N SER A 106 6.06 1.90 8.56
CA SER A 106 6.55 1.88 7.18
C SER A 106 6.34 3.27 6.59
N SER A 107 7.38 3.81 5.93
CA SER A 107 7.24 5.00 5.11
C SER A 107 7.35 4.57 3.66
N ASP A 108 6.24 4.67 2.95
CA ASP A 108 6.13 4.37 1.53
C ASP A 108 6.23 5.70 0.76
N SER A 109 7.19 5.81 -0.14
CA SER A 109 7.38 6.97 -1.01
C SER A 109 7.10 6.56 -2.45
N TYR A 110 6.24 7.32 -3.11
CA TYR A 110 5.79 7.06 -4.48
C TYR A 110 6.26 8.20 -5.37
N LYS A 111 6.89 7.89 -6.50
CA LYS A 111 7.50 8.89 -7.37
C LYS A 111 7.15 8.66 -8.83
N PHE A 112 6.83 9.74 -9.53
CA PHE A 112 6.78 9.77 -10.99
C PHE A 112 8.13 10.24 -11.55
N ILE A 113 8.60 9.57 -12.59
CA ILE A 113 9.82 9.92 -13.33
C ILE A 113 9.39 10.52 -14.67
N MET A 114 9.78 11.78 -14.90
CA MET A 114 9.51 12.52 -16.13
C MET A 114 10.83 13.09 -16.65
N GLY A 115 11.50 12.35 -17.53
CA GLY A 115 12.88 12.64 -17.91
C GLY A 115 13.79 12.57 -16.69
N ASP A 116 14.59 13.63 -16.48
CA ASP A 116 15.54 13.70 -15.38
C ASP A 116 14.92 14.10 -14.03
N LYS A 117 13.59 14.24 -13.95
CA LYS A 117 12.89 14.76 -12.77
C LYS A 117 12.10 13.70 -12.04
N GLU A 118 12.47 13.43 -10.78
CA GLU A 118 11.67 12.63 -9.85
C GLU A 118 10.70 13.54 -9.08
N ILE A 119 9.40 13.23 -9.12
CA ILE A 119 8.35 13.96 -8.41
C ILE A 119 7.64 13.02 -7.44
N GLU A 120 7.75 13.30 -6.13
CA GLU A 120 7.06 12.54 -5.10
C GLU A 120 5.56 12.86 -5.09
N VAL A 121 4.73 11.83 -5.10
CA VAL A 121 3.27 11.88 -5.18
C VAL A 121 2.63 11.05 -4.07
N ASN A 122 1.36 11.35 -3.76
CA ASN A 122 0.58 10.51 -2.85
C ASN A 122 0.24 9.17 -3.53
N SER A 123 0.19 8.07 -2.75
CA SER A 123 -0.28 6.75 -3.17
C SER A 123 -1.59 6.79 -3.98
N SER A 124 -2.54 7.64 -3.55
CA SER A 124 -3.84 7.78 -4.23
C SER A 124 -3.74 8.39 -5.64
N ASN A 125 -2.72 9.19 -5.90
CA ASN A 125 -2.46 9.74 -7.23
C ASN A 125 -1.57 8.77 -8.03
N TYR A 126 -0.61 8.12 -7.37
CA TYR A 126 0.28 7.15 -7.98
C TYR A 126 -0.45 5.99 -8.67
N SER A 127 -1.55 5.52 -8.07
CA SER A 127 -2.38 4.47 -8.64
C SER A 127 -3.31 4.90 -9.78
N LYS A 128 -3.58 6.22 -9.92
CA LYS A 128 -4.55 6.74 -10.89
C LYS A 128 -3.99 7.02 -12.27
N PHE A 129 -2.76 7.51 -12.34
CA PHE A 129 -2.07 7.83 -13.60
C PHE A 129 -1.17 6.67 -13.97
N HIS A 130 -0.97 6.36 -15.25
CA HIS A 130 -0.17 5.24 -15.74
C HIS A 130 1.12 5.69 -16.43
N VAL A 131 2.07 4.75 -16.61
CA VAL A 131 3.24 5.01 -17.46
C VAL A 131 2.75 5.34 -18.89
N LYS A 132 3.43 6.28 -19.55
CA LYS A 132 3.07 6.93 -20.83
C LYS A 132 1.90 7.92 -20.77
N ASP A 133 1.25 8.14 -19.62
CA ASP A 133 0.27 9.23 -19.52
C ASP A 133 0.95 10.60 -19.60
N HIS A 134 0.35 11.53 -20.33
CA HIS A 134 0.76 12.94 -20.34
C HIS A 134 -0.02 13.68 -19.26
N ILE A 135 0.67 14.15 -18.23
CA ILE A 135 0.05 14.77 -17.06
C ILE A 135 0.60 16.17 -16.77
N GLU A 136 -0.19 16.96 -16.07
CA GLU A 136 0.15 18.28 -15.57
C GLU A 136 0.07 18.29 -14.05
N ILE A 137 1.21 18.44 -13.39
CA ILE A 137 1.34 18.53 -11.94
C ILE A 137 1.49 19.98 -11.55
N THR A 138 0.55 20.48 -10.75
CA THR A 138 0.62 21.82 -10.16
C THR A 138 1.14 21.70 -8.73
N LYS A 139 2.29 22.32 -8.43
CA LYS A 139 2.91 22.30 -7.09
C LYS A 139 3.23 23.69 -6.55
N LEU A 140 3.28 23.81 -5.24
CA LEU A 140 3.81 25.01 -4.56
C LEU A 140 5.35 24.98 -4.53
N PRO A 141 6.01 26.12 -4.76
CA PRO A 141 7.47 26.19 -4.87
C PRO A 141 8.20 25.95 -3.55
N HIS A 142 7.68 26.38 -2.40
CA HIS A 142 8.38 26.22 -1.12
C HIS A 142 7.87 25.04 -0.28
N ALA A 143 6.56 24.86 -0.13
CA ALA A 143 6.01 23.72 0.60
C ALA A 143 6.11 22.39 -0.17
N GLY A 144 6.39 22.42 -1.48
CA GLY A 144 6.42 21.23 -2.33
C GLY A 144 5.08 20.50 -2.44
N THR A 145 4.01 21.08 -1.90
CA THR A 145 2.68 20.46 -1.86
C THR A 145 2.07 20.46 -3.25
N ILE A 146 1.64 19.28 -3.70
CA ILE A 146 0.92 19.12 -4.96
C ILE A 146 -0.52 19.61 -4.74
N LEU A 147 -0.92 20.61 -5.52
CA LEU A 147 -2.26 21.19 -5.50
C LEU A 147 -3.23 20.35 -6.32
N ASP A 148 -2.80 19.94 -7.51
CA ASP A 148 -3.60 19.17 -8.45
C ASP A 148 -2.72 18.39 -9.43
N ILE A 149 -3.24 17.29 -9.94
CA ILE A 149 -2.65 16.51 -11.05
C ILE A 149 -3.74 16.28 -12.08
N CYS A 150 -3.56 16.84 -13.28
CA CYS A 150 -4.50 16.73 -14.38
C CYS A 150 -3.97 15.77 -15.45
N LEU A 151 -4.82 14.88 -15.95
CA LEU A 151 -4.51 14.03 -17.11
C LEU A 151 -4.81 14.80 -18.38
N ILE A 152 -3.78 15.08 -19.18
CA ILE A 152 -3.92 15.73 -20.49
C ILE A 152 -4.26 14.68 -21.55
N GLU A 153 -3.50 13.60 -21.60
CA GLU A 153 -3.66 12.51 -22.58
C GLU A 153 -3.39 11.17 -21.89
N SER A 154 -4.32 10.21 -22.05
CA SER A 154 -4.15 8.87 -21.51
C SER A 154 -3.48 7.94 -22.50
N SER A 155 -2.52 7.16 -22.03
CA SER A 155 -1.89 6.07 -22.80
C SER A 155 -2.88 4.94 -23.14
N THR A 156 -4.00 4.85 -22.40
CA THR A 156 -5.02 3.83 -22.60
C THR A 156 -6.05 4.17 -23.70
N GLY A 157 -5.90 5.32 -24.38
CA GLY A 157 -6.81 5.77 -25.43
C GLY A 157 -8.18 6.28 -24.94
N ILE A 158 -8.37 6.36 -23.62
CA ILE A 158 -9.58 6.92 -23.01
C ILE A 158 -9.38 8.43 -22.86
N ASN A 159 -10.07 9.22 -23.69
CA ASN A 159 -9.98 10.68 -23.67
C ASN A 159 -10.38 11.26 -22.29
N GLY A 160 -9.46 11.97 -21.64
CA GLY A 160 -9.55 12.48 -20.26
C GLY A 160 -10.65 13.51 -19.95
N LYS A 161 -11.47 13.90 -20.93
CA LYS A 161 -12.60 14.84 -20.71
C LYS A 161 -13.76 14.27 -19.90
N GLN A 162 -13.77 12.97 -19.61
CA GLN A 162 -14.84 12.33 -18.84
C GLN A 162 -14.54 12.18 -17.34
N LEU A 163 -13.31 12.38 -16.87
CA LEU A 163 -12.93 12.11 -15.48
C LEU A 163 -13.11 13.32 -14.52
N SER A 164 -13.24 14.54 -15.05
CA SER A 164 -13.24 15.77 -14.25
C SER A 164 -14.62 16.29 -13.82
N ASN A 165 -15.73 15.63 -14.19
CA ASN A 165 -17.09 16.13 -13.93
C ASN A 165 -18.01 15.27 -13.07
N THR A 166 -17.52 14.20 -12.42
CA THR A 166 -18.37 13.41 -11.51
C THR A 166 -18.50 14.10 -10.14
N ARG A 167 -19.28 15.18 -10.11
CA ARG A 167 -19.95 15.63 -8.88
C ARG A 167 -20.84 14.48 -8.40
N LEU A 168 -20.67 14.13 -7.13
CA LEU A 168 -21.52 13.23 -6.35
C LEU A 168 -22.97 13.73 -6.43
N ASP A 169 -23.73 13.21 -7.39
CA ASP A 169 -25.19 13.25 -7.32
C ASP A 169 -25.66 11.86 -6.87
N GLY A 170 -26.27 11.82 -5.70
CA GLY A 170 -26.70 10.62 -5.00
C GLY A 170 -27.90 9.97 -5.67
N SER A 171 -27.68 9.24 -6.76
CA SER A 171 -28.65 8.30 -7.32
C SER A 171 -28.08 6.88 -7.35
N PRO A 172 -28.85 5.87 -6.91
CA PRO A 172 -28.40 4.50 -6.88
C PRO A 172 -28.36 3.95 -8.32
N LEU A 173 -27.15 3.89 -8.87
CA LEU A 173 -26.88 3.31 -10.18
C LEU A 173 -26.92 1.77 -10.06
N HIS A 174 -28.09 1.21 -10.28
CA HIS A 174 -28.22 -0.14 -10.82
C HIS A 174 -27.80 -0.10 -12.31
N ASP A 175 -27.02 -1.10 -12.71
CA ASP A 175 -26.81 -1.53 -14.10
C ASP A 175 -25.97 -0.66 -15.04
N ALA A 176 -24.71 -0.43 -14.66
CA ALA A 176 -23.63 -0.12 -15.62
C ALA A 176 -22.49 -1.14 -15.51
N ARG A 177 -22.81 -2.41 -15.76
CA ARG A 177 -21.83 -3.51 -15.85
C ARG A 177 -21.74 -4.01 -17.29
N SER A 178 -21.39 -3.13 -18.20
CA SER A 178 -21.06 -3.47 -19.59
C SER A 178 -20.10 -2.44 -20.20
N ILE A 179 -19.09 -2.01 -19.42
CA ILE A 179 -17.88 -1.45 -20.00
C ILE A 179 -17.09 -2.65 -20.51
N SER A 180 -17.15 -2.85 -21.83
CA SER A 180 -16.23 -3.64 -22.67
C SER A 180 -15.18 -4.44 -21.88
N ALA A 181 -15.56 -5.63 -21.43
CA ALA A 181 -14.59 -6.60 -20.95
C ALA A 181 -13.64 -6.90 -22.13
N PRO A 182 -12.31 -6.87 -21.93
CA PRO A 182 -11.38 -7.51 -22.85
C PRO A 182 -11.94 -8.89 -23.17
N SER A 183 -11.94 -9.31 -24.43
CA SER A 183 -12.40 -10.63 -24.82
C SER A 183 -11.43 -11.68 -24.26
N PHE A 184 -11.63 -12.04 -22.98
CA PHE A 184 -10.83 -13.01 -22.28
C PHE A 184 -11.12 -14.38 -22.87
N SER A 185 -10.17 -14.92 -23.62
CA SER A 185 -10.17 -16.35 -23.92
C SER A 185 -9.62 -17.06 -22.69
N GLU A 186 -10.51 -17.46 -21.79
CA GLU A 186 -10.19 -18.41 -20.73
C GLU A 186 -10.29 -19.82 -21.30
N SER A 187 -9.26 -20.62 -21.06
CA SER A 187 -9.24 -22.02 -21.49
C SER A 187 -8.66 -22.89 -20.38
N SER A 188 -9.32 -24.02 -20.12
CA SER A 188 -8.95 -24.94 -19.04
C SER A 188 -8.03 -26.04 -19.55
N TYR A 189 -6.92 -26.26 -18.86
CA TYR A 189 -5.89 -27.25 -19.19
C TYR A 189 -5.54 -28.10 -17.98
N PRO A 190 -5.02 -29.33 -18.14
CA PRO A 190 -4.55 -30.13 -17.02
C PRO A 190 -3.34 -29.49 -16.32
N LEU A 191 -3.26 -29.66 -15.00
CA LEU A 191 -2.08 -29.28 -14.21
C LEU A 191 -0.89 -30.19 -14.50
N ASP A 192 0.30 -29.61 -14.51
CA ASP A 192 1.56 -30.37 -14.44
C ASP A 192 1.85 -30.83 -13.00
N ALA A 193 2.64 -31.89 -12.86
CA ALA A 193 3.02 -32.45 -11.56
C ALA A 193 3.74 -31.42 -10.66
N ASN A 194 4.54 -30.53 -11.27
CA ASN A 194 5.23 -29.45 -10.56
C ASN A 194 4.25 -28.38 -10.03
N GLU A 195 3.24 -28.04 -10.82
CA GLU A 195 2.19 -27.07 -10.45
C GLU A 195 1.32 -27.62 -9.31
N GLU A 196 0.99 -28.92 -9.35
CA GLU A 196 0.26 -29.59 -8.26
C GLU A 196 1.09 -29.62 -6.96
N GLN A 197 2.38 -29.93 -7.05
CA GLN A 197 3.27 -29.91 -5.89
C GLN A 197 3.37 -28.49 -5.30
N TYR A 198 3.43 -27.47 -6.16
CA TYR A 198 3.41 -26.08 -5.74
C TYR A 198 2.11 -25.69 -5.03
N LEU A 199 0.95 -26.11 -5.53
CA LEU A 199 -0.34 -25.91 -4.85
C LEU A 199 -0.33 -26.53 -3.45
N ARG A 200 0.14 -27.78 -3.33
CA ARG A 200 0.22 -28.48 -2.03
C ARG A 200 1.15 -27.75 -1.05
N ARG A 201 2.30 -27.27 -1.51
CA ARG A 201 3.24 -26.48 -0.69
C ARG A 201 2.61 -25.15 -0.25
N THR A 202 1.96 -24.44 -1.17
CA THR A 202 1.30 -23.14 -0.89
C THR A 202 0.14 -23.31 0.09
N ARG A 203 -0.69 -24.34 -0.10
CA ARG A 203 -1.75 -24.75 0.83
C ARG A 203 -1.21 -24.98 2.24
N ASN A 204 -0.16 -25.80 2.37
CA ASN A 204 0.43 -26.12 3.67
C ASN A 204 1.07 -24.88 4.33
N LYS A 205 1.75 -24.04 3.55
CA LYS A 205 2.36 -22.78 4.03
C LYS A 205 1.30 -21.83 4.57
N ARG A 206 0.16 -21.70 3.88
CA ARG A 206 -0.98 -20.86 4.30
C ARG A 206 -1.60 -21.38 5.59
N ALA A 207 -1.83 -22.69 5.69
CA ALA A 207 -2.34 -23.34 6.90
C ALA A 207 -1.41 -23.10 8.11
N VAL A 208 -0.10 -23.37 7.96
CA VAL A 208 0.89 -23.20 9.04
C VAL A 208 1.01 -21.74 9.45
N ARG A 209 1.02 -20.79 8.50
CA ARG A 209 1.08 -19.36 8.82
C ARG A 209 -0.14 -18.92 9.64
N SER A 210 -1.33 -19.41 9.31
CA SER A 210 -2.55 -19.14 10.08
C SER A 210 -2.46 -19.66 11.51
N PHE A 211 -1.85 -20.83 11.76
CA PHE A 211 -1.66 -21.34 13.11
C PHE A 211 -0.55 -20.63 13.90
N LYS A 212 0.58 -20.30 13.26
CA LYS A 212 1.74 -19.68 13.94
C LYS A 212 1.38 -18.40 14.70
N TRP A 213 0.58 -17.51 14.10
CA TRP A 213 0.20 -16.24 14.73
C TRP A 213 -0.68 -16.38 15.97
N VAL A 214 -1.46 -17.46 16.03
CA VAL A 214 -2.35 -17.74 17.16
C VAL A 214 -1.62 -18.55 18.24
N LEU A 215 -0.72 -19.45 17.83
CA LEU A 215 0.00 -20.33 18.74
C LEU A 215 0.93 -19.54 19.66
N ILE A 216 1.57 -18.47 19.17
CA ILE A 216 2.55 -17.67 19.93
C ILE A 216 1.93 -17.06 21.21
N PRO A 217 0.83 -16.28 21.16
CA PRO A 217 0.18 -15.76 22.37
C PRO A 217 -0.26 -16.84 23.35
N VAL A 218 -0.74 -17.98 22.84
CA VAL A 218 -1.16 -19.13 23.67
C VAL A 218 0.03 -19.69 24.44
N TRP A 219 1.16 -19.92 23.77
CA TRP A 219 2.39 -20.39 24.44
C TRP A 219 2.93 -19.38 25.45
N ILE A 220 2.92 -18.08 25.11
CA ILE A 220 3.34 -17.02 26.04
C ILE A 220 2.45 -17.03 27.29
N PHE A 221 1.14 -17.11 27.12
CA PHE A 221 0.20 -17.18 28.23
C PHE A 221 0.42 -18.43 29.09
N LEU A 222 0.57 -19.60 28.47
CA LEU A 222 0.84 -20.86 29.17
C LEU A 222 2.17 -20.80 29.95
N PHE A 223 3.21 -20.20 29.35
CA PHE A 223 4.50 -20.02 29.98
C PHE A 223 4.44 -19.11 31.21
N PHE A 224 3.81 -17.94 31.09
CA PHE A 224 3.63 -17.04 32.24
C PHE A 224 2.74 -17.63 33.32
N LYS A 225 1.67 -18.35 32.95
CA LYS A 225 0.81 -19.04 33.90
C LYS A 225 1.59 -20.14 34.63
N TYR A 226 2.46 -20.88 33.93
CA TYR A 226 3.32 -21.89 34.53
C TYR A 226 4.30 -21.26 35.53
N LEU A 227 4.95 -20.15 35.17
CA LEU A 227 5.85 -19.42 36.08
C LEU A 227 5.14 -18.83 37.31
N ALA A 228 3.88 -18.43 37.18
CA ALA A 228 3.10 -17.85 38.29
C ALA A 228 2.58 -18.91 39.28
N VAL A 229 2.55 -20.18 38.87
CA VAL A 229 2.05 -21.29 39.67
C VAL A 229 3.25 -21.99 40.30
N ASP A 230 3.46 -21.77 41.60
CA ASP A 230 4.56 -22.34 42.40
C ASP A 230 4.38 -23.85 42.69
N THR A 231 3.59 -24.54 41.86
CA THR A 231 3.20 -25.94 42.05
C THR A 231 3.66 -26.82 40.89
N GLY A 232 3.77 -28.13 41.15
CA GLY A 232 4.21 -29.09 40.14
C GLY A 232 3.34 -29.10 38.88
N PHE A 233 3.89 -29.59 37.76
CA PHE A 233 3.23 -29.61 36.45
C PHE A 233 1.83 -30.27 36.46
N THR A 234 1.62 -31.26 37.32
CA THR A 234 0.31 -31.92 37.50
C THR A 234 -0.73 -30.99 38.13
N GLN A 235 -0.35 -30.23 39.16
CA GLN A 235 -1.24 -29.23 39.79
C GLN A 235 -1.51 -28.04 38.86
N PHE A 236 -0.56 -27.66 37.99
CA PHE A 236 -0.81 -26.69 36.91
C PHE A 236 -1.96 -27.12 35.99
N LEU A 237 -2.01 -28.39 35.57
CA LEU A 237 -3.10 -28.92 34.74
C LEU A 237 -4.44 -28.99 35.48
N TYR A 238 -4.45 -29.33 36.77
CA TYR A 238 -5.69 -29.29 37.57
C TYR A 238 -6.18 -27.86 37.86
N SER A 239 -5.26 -26.89 37.99
CA SER A 239 -5.57 -25.46 38.13
C SER A 239 -6.00 -24.80 36.81
N PHE A 240 -6.10 -25.57 35.74
CA PHE A 240 -6.60 -25.15 34.45
C PHE A 240 -8.14 -25.03 34.45
N SER A 241 -8.69 -24.42 35.49
CA SER A 241 -10.07 -23.98 35.48
C SER A 241 -10.24 -22.95 34.36
N LEU A 242 -11.42 -22.99 33.72
CA LEU A 242 -11.74 -22.21 32.52
C LEU A 242 -11.92 -20.74 32.91
N SER A 243 -10.81 -20.04 33.13
CA SER A 243 -10.80 -18.66 33.56
C SER A 243 -11.07 -17.71 32.38
N ILE A 244 -11.61 -16.52 32.68
CA ILE A 244 -11.88 -15.48 31.67
C ILE A 244 -10.61 -15.16 30.84
N PRO A 245 -9.39 -15.04 31.43
CA PRO A 245 -8.17 -14.84 30.65
C PRO A 245 -7.86 -15.99 29.68
N LEU A 246 -8.10 -17.24 30.09
CA LEU A 246 -7.91 -18.40 29.22
C LEU A 246 -8.90 -18.36 28.04
N PHE A 247 -10.16 -17.98 28.29
CA PHE A 247 -11.16 -17.84 27.24
C PHE A 247 -10.76 -16.75 26.22
N ILE A 248 -10.25 -15.60 26.68
CA ILE A 248 -9.75 -14.53 25.80
C ILE A 248 -8.59 -15.01 24.93
N VAL A 249 -7.69 -15.83 25.46
CA VAL A 249 -6.54 -16.38 24.73
C VAL A 249 -6.95 -17.50 23.76
N LEU A 250 -7.94 -18.33 24.10
CA LEU A 250 -8.42 -19.43 23.26
C LEU A 250 -9.39 -18.98 22.16
N LEU A 251 -10.12 -17.88 22.35
CA LEU A 251 -11.12 -17.39 21.41
C LEU A 251 -10.54 -17.12 20.00
N PRO A 252 -9.39 -16.44 19.84
CA PRO A 252 -8.71 -16.32 18.55
C PRO A 252 -8.38 -17.68 17.91
N LEU A 253 -8.04 -18.69 18.71
CA LEU A 253 -7.70 -20.03 18.23
C LEU A 253 -8.91 -20.78 17.68
N ILE A 254 -10.06 -20.67 18.36
CA ILE A 254 -11.33 -21.23 17.89
C ILE A 254 -11.75 -20.55 16.59
N ILE A 255 -11.71 -19.21 16.53
CA ILE A 255 -12.05 -18.45 15.31
C ILE A 255 -11.14 -18.85 14.15
N GLN A 256 -9.84 -18.98 14.39
CA GLN A 256 -8.88 -19.37 13.37
C GLN A 256 -9.12 -20.81 12.89
N ALA A 257 -9.37 -21.75 13.81
CA ALA A 257 -9.69 -23.14 13.47
C ALA A 257 -10.93 -23.25 12.57
N LEU A 258 -11.95 -22.41 12.81
CA LEU A 258 -13.14 -22.34 11.94
C LEU A 258 -12.87 -21.69 10.57
N ARG A 259 -11.88 -20.80 10.47
CA ARG A 259 -11.49 -20.14 9.21
C ARG A 259 -10.61 -21.00 8.33
N VAL A 260 -9.74 -21.83 8.91
CA VAL A 260 -8.76 -22.64 8.17
C VAL A 260 -9.40 -23.54 7.10
N PRO A 261 -10.50 -24.29 7.36
CA PRO A 261 -11.17 -25.08 6.33
C PRO A 261 -11.65 -24.24 5.14
N ARG A 262 -12.19 -23.05 5.40
CA ARG A 262 -12.63 -22.12 4.33
C ARG A 262 -11.46 -21.61 3.49
N LEU A 263 -10.30 -21.40 4.12
CA LEU A 263 -9.08 -20.97 3.43
C LEU A 263 -8.43 -22.08 2.60
N ILE A 264 -8.55 -23.34 3.03
CA ILE A 264 -7.95 -24.50 2.37
C ILE A 264 -8.86 -25.08 1.29
N SER A 265 -10.19 -24.98 1.46
CA SER A 265 -11.18 -25.57 0.54
C SER A 265 -10.94 -25.26 -0.94
N PRO A 266 -10.60 -24.02 -1.37
CA PRO A 266 -10.30 -23.73 -2.77
C PRO A 266 -9.11 -24.53 -3.31
N TYR A 267 -8.06 -24.72 -2.51
CA TYR A 267 -6.88 -25.50 -2.91
C TYR A 267 -7.18 -26.98 -3.07
N ASN A 268 -8.04 -27.55 -2.21
CA ASN A 268 -8.45 -28.95 -2.35
C ASN A 268 -9.29 -29.14 -3.62
N ARG A 269 -10.20 -28.19 -3.92
CA ARG A 269 -10.96 -28.22 -5.17
C ARG A 269 -10.05 -28.13 -6.40
N ASP A 270 -9.01 -27.30 -6.35
CA ASP A 270 -8.05 -27.22 -7.47
C ASP A 270 -7.28 -28.52 -7.66
N ILE A 271 -6.80 -29.13 -6.57
CA ILE A 271 -6.09 -30.43 -6.62
C ILE A 271 -7.01 -31.55 -7.10
N GLU A 272 -8.27 -31.56 -6.68
CA GLU A 272 -9.29 -32.54 -7.10
C GLU A 272 -9.68 -32.33 -8.57
N SER A 273 -9.82 -31.09 -9.02
CA SER A 273 -10.14 -30.76 -10.42
C SER A 273 -8.99 -31.16 -11.36
N GLY A 274 -7.75 -30.97 -10.92
CA GLY A 274 -6.57 -31.15 -11.77
C GLY A 274 -6.52 -30.17 -12.94
N MET A 275 -7.30 -29.08 -12.92
CA MET A 275 -7.41 -28.11 -14.01
C MET A 275 -6.84 -26.73 -13.65
N LYS A 276 -6.09 -26.14 -14.57
CA LYS A 276 -5.62 -24.76 -14.54
C LYS A 276 -6.34 -23.95 -15.61
N ILE A 277 -6.48 -22.66 -15.36
CA ILE A 277 -7.01 -21.70 -16.32
C ILE A 277 -5.84 -20.94 -16.94
N ILE A 278 -5.84 -20.91 -18.27
CA ILE A 278 -4.97 -20.07 -19.08
C ILE A 278 -5.80 -18.87 -19.54
N CYS A 279 -5.39 -17.68 -19.10
CA CYS A 279 -6.07 -16.42 -19.38
C CYS A 279 -5.13 -15.50 -20.16
N ARG A 280 -5.58 -15.03 -21.33
CA ARG A 280 -4.88 -13.98 -22.08
C ARG A 280 -5.34 -12.61 -21.62
N THR A 281 -4.40 -11.73 -21.30
CA THR A 281 -4.66 -10.39 -20.77
C THR A 281 -3.53 -9.46 -21.18
N THR A 282 -3.73 -8.15 -21.04
CA THR A 282 -2.76 -7.12 -21.39
C THR A 282 -2.13 -6.53 -20.14
N VAL A 283 -0.84 -6.21 -20.23
CA VAL A 283 -0.12 -5.49 -19.18
C VAL A 283 -0.62 -4.05 -19.18
N THR A 284 -1.32 -3.63 -18.12
CA THR A 284 -1.86 -2.27 -18.04
C THR A 284 -0.82 -1.27 -17.57
N ASP A 285 0.10 -1.68 -16.69
CA ASP A 285 1.11 -0.78 -16.14
C ASP A 285 2.37 -1.54 -15.71
N LYS A 286 3.47 -0.81 -15.54
CA LYS A 286 4.76 -1.32 -15.06
C LYS A 286 5.33 -0.37 -14.02
N PHE A 287 5.87 -0.90 -12.93
CA PHE A 287 6.57 -0.10 -11.93
C PHE A 287 7.68 -0.91 -11.27
N HIS A 288 8.68 -0.20 -10.76
CA HIS A 288 9.81 -0.82 -10.09
C HIS A 288 10.16 -0.02 -8.83
N GLY A 289 10.94 -0.60 -7.94
CA GLY A 289 11.15 0.02 -6.65
C GLY A 289 12.21 -0.64 -5.81
N ILE A 290 12.43 -0.08 -4.62
CA ILE A 290 13.33 -0.64 -3.62
C ILE A 290 12.53 -0.89 -2.34
N GLN A 291 12.47 -2.14 -1.92
CA GLN A 291 11.90 -2.58 -0.66
C GLN A 291 13.02 -3.21 0.17
N ASN A 292 13.32 -2.67 1.35
CA ASN A 292 14.31 -3.25 2.28
C ASN A 292 15.69 -3.53 1.65
N ARG A 293 16.19 -2.59 0.85
CA ARG A 293 17.45 -2.68 0.09
C ARG A 293 17.47 -3.73 -1.03
N SER A 294 16.36 -4.42 -1.28
CA SER A 294 16.17 -5.25 -2.48
C SER A 294 15.35 -4.49 -3.52
N ALA A 295 15.79 -4.51 -4.77
CA ALA A 295 14.98 -4.04 -5.88
C ALA A 295 13.80 -4.99 -6.09
N PHE A 296 12.62 -4.43 -6.38
CA PHE A 296 11.47 -5.20 -6.81
C PHE A 296 10.95 -4.62 -8.13
N TYR A 297 10.45 -5.51 -8.98
CA TYR A 297 9.86 -5.17 -10.27
C TYR A 297 8.45 -5.75 -10.29
N SER A 298 7.49 -4.95 -10.74
CA SER A 298 6.09 -5.30 -10.70
C SER A 298 5.36 -4.85 -11.96
N ILE A 299 4.42 -5.68 -12.41
CA ILE A 299 3.53 -5.38 -13.54
C ILE A 299 2.09 -5.38 -13.04
N THR A 300 1.26 -4.51 -13.59
CA THR A 300 -0.18 -4.49 -13.32
C THR A 300 -0.91 -5.15 -14.47
N VAL A 301 -1.78 -6.09 -14.14
CA VAL A 301 -2.57 -6.86 -15.09
C VAL A 301 -3.96 -7.05 -14.48
N ASN A 302 -5.02 -6.64 -15.19
CA ASN A 302 -6.40 -6.66 -14.67
C ASN A 302 -6.52 -6.03 -13.26
N ASP A 303 -5.93 -4.84 -13.06
CA ASP A 303 -5.90 -4.12 -11.78
C ASP A 303 -5.25 -4.86 -10.61
N LYS A 304 -4.50 -5.93 -10.88
CA LYS A 304 -3.70 -6.68 -9.90
C LYS A 304 -2.22 -6.53 -10.19
N GLN A 305 -1.44 -6.36 -9.12
CA GLN A 305 0.00 -6.22 -9.20
C GLN A 305 0.68 -7.59 -9.05
N TYR A 306 1.63 -7.87 -9.94
CA TYR A 306 2.42 -9.10 -9.99
C TYR A 306 3.89 -8.75 -9.88
N SER A 307 4.57 -9.30 -8.87
CA SER A 307 6.04 -9.18 -8.78
C SER A 307 6.69 -10.13 -9.78
N VAL A 308 7.62 -9.60 -10.58
CA VAL A 308 8.31 -10.32 -11.65
C VAL A 308 9.83 -10.13 -11.53
N PRO A 309 10.65 -11.07 -12.04
CA PRO A 309 12.10 -10.86 -12.17
C PRO A 309 12.44 -9.69 -13.09
N GLU A 310 13.57 -9.04 -12.82
CA GLU A 310 14.10 -7.92 -13.61
C GLU A 310 14.20 -8.25 -15.10
N ASP A 311 14.74 -9.42 -15.43
CA ASP A 311 14.92 -9.87 -16.82
C ASP A 311 13.61 -9.92 -17.60
N PHE A 312 12.50 -10.27 -16.94
CA PHE A 312 11.19 -10.30 -17.56
C PHE A 312 10.57 -8.91 -17.62
N TYR A 313 10.72 -8.13 -16.54
CA TYR A 313 10.27 -6.75 -16.50
C TYR A 313 10.88 -5.93 -17.64
N ASN A 314 12.18 -6.04 -17.87
CA ASN A 314 12.88 -5.30 -18.92
C ASN A 314 12.48 -5.74 -20.34
N LYS A 315 11.98 -6.97 -20.49
CA LYS A 315 11.59 -7.54 -21.80
C LYS A 315 10.16 -7.24 -22.19
N ILE A 316 9.28 -6.89 -21.25
CA ILE A 316 7.85 -6.70 -21.52
C ILE A 316 7.49 -5.22 -21.61
N GLU A 317 6.63 -4.84 -22.53
CA GLU A 317 6.11 -3.48 -22.63
C GLU A 317 4.70 -3.34 -22.02
N ALA A 318 4.38 -2.14 -21.50
CA ALA A 318 3.00 -1.81 -21.14
C ALA A 318 2.14 -1.79 -22.42
N GLY A 319 1.02 -2.49 -22.39
CA GLY A 319 0.14 -2.78 -23.52
C GLY A 319 0.38 -4.14 -24.19
N GLU A 320 1.44 -4.88 -23.84
CA GLU A 320 1.74 -6.20 -24.40
C GLU A 320 0.75 -7.27 -23.90
N GLU A 321 0.35 -8.18 -24.78
CA GLU A 321 -0.46 -9.34 -24.43
C GLU A 321 0.39 -10.42 -23.75
N ILE A 322 -0.05 -10.85 -22.58
CA ILE A 322 0.53 -11.93 -21.80
C ILE A 322 -0.50 -13.02 -21.53
N THR A 323 0.01 -14.20 -21.23
CA THR A 323 -0.75 -15.37 -20.84
C THR A 323 -0.48 -15.65 -19.35
N LEU A 324 -1.52 -15.60 -18.53
CA LEU A 324 -1.48 -15.94 -17.11
C LEU A 324 -2.02 -17.36 -16.91
N ASN A 325 -1.25 -18.18 -16.21
CA ASN A 325 -1.66 -19.52 -15.81
C ASN A 325 -1.96 -19.51 -14.31
N TYR A 326 -3.20 -19.83 -13.91
CA TYR A 326 -3.60 -19.87 -12.50
C TYR A 326 -4.59 -20.99 -12.20
N ALA A 327 -4.72 -21.33 -10.93
CA ALA A 327 -5.66 -22.33 -10.44
C ALA A 327 -7.10 -21.80 -10.44
N GLU A 328 -8.07 -22.63 -10.85
CA GLU A 328 -9.45 -22.21 -11.08
C GLU A 328 -10.13 -21.58 -9.85
N HIS A 329 -10.01 -22.21 -8.69
CA HIS A 329 -10.72 -21.83 -7.47
C HIS A 329 -9.85 -21.03 -6.50
N SER A 330 -8.61 -21.46 -6.23
CA SER A 330 -7.71 -20.73 -5.32
C SER A 330 -7.13 -19.46 -5.93
N LYS A 331 -7.22 -19.32 -7.27
CA LYS A 331 -6.59 -18.26 -8.05
C LYS A 331 -5.09 -18.15 -7.81
N THR A 332 -4.46 -19.26 -7.41
CA THR A 332 -3.00 -19.32 -7.22
C THR A 332 -2.33 -19.26 -8.57
N GLU A 333 -1.42 -18.31 -8.78
CA GLU A 333 -0.71 -18.17 -10.05
C GLU A 333 0.45 -19.16 -10.16
N PHE A 334 0.61 -19.75 -11.34
CA PHE A 334 1.66 -20.71 -11.68
C PHE A 334 2.74 -20.10 -12.56
N SER A 335 2.36 -19.33 -13.57
CA SER A 335 3.30 -18.74 -14.51
C SER A 335 2.71 -17.56 -15.28
N ILE A 336 3.61 -16.74 -15.81
CA ILE A 336 3.32 -15.67 -16.76
C ILE A 336 4.17 -15.88 -18.02
N GLN A 337 3.57 -15.77 -19.19
CA GLN A 337 4.26 -15.87 -20.47
C GLN A 337 3.88 -14.72 -21.41
N SER A 338 4.84 -14.14 -22.14
CA SER A 338 4.50 -13.23 -23.24
C SER A 338 3.89 -14.01 -24.42
N THR A 339 2.83 -13.48 -25.01
CA THR A 339 2.23 -14.07 -26.22
C THR A 339 3.10 -13.85 -27.46
N GLN A 340 3.91 -12.78 -27.48
CA GLN A 340 4.77 -12.42 -28.62
C GLN A 340 6.10 -13.18 -28.61
N ASP A 341 6.64 -13.49 -27.44
CA ASP A 341 7.94 -14.15 -27.30
C ASP A 341 7.86 -15.29 -26.28
N ARG A 342 7.85 -16.52 -26.80
CA ARG A 342 7.76 -17.74 -25.98
C ARG A 342 8.97 -17.93 -25.05
N THR A 343 10.09 -17.24 -25.29
CA THR A 343 11.26 -17.28 -24.42
C THR A 343 11.08 -16.43 -23.15
N LYS A 344 10.07 -15.54 -23.11
CA LYS A 344 9.68 -14.77 -21.93
C LYS A 344 8.65 -15.56 -21.11
N PHE A 345 9.13 -16.51 -20.31
CA PHE A 345 8.33 -17.33 -19.40
C PHE A 345 8.87 -17.22 -17.98
N ILE A 346 7.98 -16.97 -17.01
CA ILE A 346 8.29 -17.05 -15.59
C ILE A 346 7.40 -18.11 -14.97
N ALA A 347 8.01 -19.08 -14.28
CA ALA A 347 7.33 -19.95 -13.34
C ALA A 347 7.43 -19.36 -11.93
N PHE A 348 6.31 -19.32 -11.20
CA PHE A 348 6.26 -18.90 -9.80
C PHE A 348 6.60 -20.02 -8.81
N TYR A 349 6.85 -21.23 -9.33
CA TYR A 349 7.08 -22.44 -8.54
C TYR A 349 8.56 -22.89 -8.45
N THR A 350 9.49 -22.09 -8.98
CA THR A 350 10.94 -22.35 -8.94
C THR A 350 11.55 -22.08 -7.57
#